data_AF-A0A2W6ZJ39-F1
#
_entry.id   AF-A0A2W6ZJ39-F1
#
_cell.length_a   1.000
_cell.length_b   1.000
_cell.length_c   1.000
_cell.angle_alpha   90.00
_cell.angle_beta   90.00
_cell.angle_gamma   90.00
#
_symmetry.space_group_name_H-M   'P 1'
#
loop_
_entity.id
_entity.type
_entity.pdbx_description
1 polymer ?
#
loop_
_entity_poly.entity_id
_entity_poly.type
_entity_poly.pdbx_seq_one_letter_code
_entity_poly.pdbx_strand_id
1 'polypeptide(L)'
;MTAKDKTVWNDAIALAQAAGDTRDFPHVDDLPLGAVLCTSQLIDCIQMTASLCNAQPTLERLVGDWQPGRYAWPLDKVHAFADPIAWEGQQWIKPAPEFLQLQVEHAIDAW
;
A
#
# COMPACT_ATOMS: atom_id res chain seq x y z
N MET A 1 0.64 13.86 -12.92
CA MET A 1 1.16 12.66 -12.24
C MET A 1 0.90 11.49 -13.17
N THR A 2 1.88 11.09 -13.97
CA THR A 2 1.75 9.95 -14.89
C THR A 2 1.80 8.67 -14.07
N ALA A 3 0.89 7.74 -14.31
CA ALA A 3 0.97 6.41 -13.71
C ALA A 3 2.35 5.82 -14.02
N LYS A 4 3.07 5.31 -13.00
CA LYS A 4 4.29 4.54 -13.24
C LYS A 4 3.89 3.35 -14.11
N ASP A 5 4.60 3.16 -15.22
CA ASP A 5 4.41 2.03 -16.13
C ASP A 5 4.46 0.71 -15.33
N LYS A 6 3.58 -0.24 -15.64
CA LYS A 6 3.52 -1.55 -14.97
C LYS A 6 4.86 -2.28 -15.01
N THR A 7 5.66 -2.04 -16.04
CA THR A 7 7.02 -2.57 -16.20
C THR A 7 7.94 -2.14 -15.05
N VAL A 8 7.79 -0.90 -14.57
CA VAL A 8 8.60 -0.34 -13.47
C VAL A 8 8.36 -1.07 -12.14
N TRP A 9 7.17 -1.63 -11.94
CA TRP A 9 6.83 -2.35 -10.72
C TRP A 9 7.54 -3.70 -10.63
N ASN A 10 7.49 -4.49 -11.69
CA ASN A 10 8.16 -5.79 -11.74
C ASN A 10 9.68 -5.64 -11.62
N ASP A 11 10.25 -4.62 -12.29
CA ASP A 11 11.68 -4.30 -12.18
C ASP A 11 12.06 -3.88 -10.76
N ALA A 12 11.23 -3.07 -10.11
CA ALA A 12 11.46 -2.65 -8.72
C ALA A 12 11.44 -3.84 -7.74
N ILE A 13 10.52 -4.78 -7.92
CA ILE A 13 10.45 -6.02 -7.12
C ILE A 13 11.71 -6.86 -7.34
N ALA A 14 12.09 -7.09 -8.60
CA ALA A 14 13.28 -7.87 -8.93
C ALA A 14 14.57 -7.23 -8.34
N LEU A 15 14.69 -5.90 -8.41
CA LEU A 15 15.80 -5.17 -7.80
C LEU A 15 15.81 -5.26 -6.28
N ALA A 16 14.64 -5.18 -5.63
CA ALA A 16 14.54 -5.34 -4.19
C ALA A 16 14.91 -6.76 -3.74
N GLN A 17 14.48 -7.79 -4.47
CA GLN A 17 14.84 -9.19 -4.21
C GLN A 17 16.34 -9.44 -4.40
N ALA A 18 16.94 -8.87 -5.45
CA ALA A 18 18.38 -8.90 -5.64
C ALA A 18 19.16 -8.18 -4.51
N ALA A 19 18.53 -7.19 -3.87
CA ALA A 19 19.05 -6.50 -2.68
C ALA A 19 18.77 -7.22 -1.34
N GLY A 20 18.20 -8.44 -1.39
CA GLY A 20 17.98 -9.29 -0.21
C GLY A 20 16.57 -9.23 0.38
N ASP A 21 15.61 -8.59 -0.29
CA ASP A 21 14.19 -8.66 0.11
C ASP A 21 13.64 -10.05 -0.19
N THR A 22 13.13 -10.75 0.82
CA THR A 22 12.62 -12.12 0.69
C THR A 22 11.11 -12.19 0.53
N ARG A 23 10.43 -11.05 0.44
CA ARG A 23 8.97 -11.02 0.26
C ARG A 23 8.60 -11.53 -1.12
N ASP A 24 7.56 -12.36 -1.15
CA ASP A 24 6.92 -12.81 -2.36
C ASP A 24 5.81 -11.82 -2.74
N PHE A 25 5.87 -11.29 -3.95
CA PHE A 25 4.91 -10.32 -4.46
C PHE A 25 4.18 -10.93 -5.65
N PRO A 26 2.84 -10.83 -5.71
CA PRO A 26 2.10 -11.25 -6.89
C PRO A 26 2.53 -10.42 -8.10
N HIS A 27 2.36 -10.99 -9.30
CA HIS A 27 2.59 -10.24 -10.52
C HIS A 27 1.61 -9.06 -10.58
N VAL A 28 2.07 -7.91 -11.08
CA VAL A 28 1.27 -6.66 -11.07
C VAL A 28 -0.08 -6.78 -11.79
N ASP A 29 -0.16 -7.67 -12.79
CA ASP A 29 -1.41 -7.93 -13.52
C ASP A 29 -2.41 -8.80 -12.76
N ASP A 30 -1.97 -9.48 -11.69
CA ASP A 30 -2.82 -10.29 -10.81
C ASP A 30 -3.39 -9.46 -9.65
N LEU A 31 -2.95 -8.20 -9.49
CA LEU A 31 -3.43 -7.33 -8.42
C LEU A 31 -4.89 -6.91 -8.68
N PRO A 32 -5.82 -7.22 -7.76
CA PRO A 32 -7.22 -6.86 -7.92
C PRO A 32 -7.38 -5.33 -7.92
N LEU A 33 -8.16 -4.84 -8.88
CA LEU A 33 -8.53 -3.42 -9.00
C LEU A 33 -9.98 -3.22 -8.54
N GLY A 34 -10.27 -2.03 -7.99
CA GLY A 34 -11.61 -1.72 -7.50
C GLY A 34 -12.03 -2.61 -6.33
N ALA A 35 -11.09 -2.87 -5.41
CA ALA A 35 -11.35 -3.65 -4.21
C ALA A 35 -10.66 -3.07 -2.97
N VAL A 36 -11.27 -3.30 -1.80
CA VAL A 36 -10.59 -3.16 -0.50
C VAL A 36 -9.78 -4.42 -0.24
N LEU A 37 -8.50 -4.24 0.07
CA LEU A 37 -7.54 -5.34 0.22
C LEU A 37 -7.17 -5.61 1.68
N CYS A 38 -7.26 -4.59 2.53
CA CYS A 38 -6.80 -4.65 3.90
C CYS A 38 -7.43 -3.55 4.75
N THR A 39 -7.31 -3.69 6.07
CA THR A 39 -7.37 -2.56 6.99
C THR A 39 -5.98 -2.23 7.54
N SER A 40 -5.84 -1.00 8.04
CA SER A 40 -4.63 -0.55 8.73
C SER A 40 -4.98 0.56 9.70
N GLN A 41 -4.20 0.69 10.76
CA GLN A 41 -4.25 1.84 11.65
C GLN A 41 -3.34 2.95 11.10
N LEU A 42 -3.90 4.12 10.80
CA LEU A 42 -3.12 5.33 10.51
C LEU A 42 -2.55 5.87 11.82
N ILE A 43 -1.21 5.90 11.93
CA ILE A 43 -0.52 6.26 13.17
C ILE A 43 -0.17 7.75 13.20
N ASP A 44 0.31 8.29 12.08
CA ASP A 44 0.76 9.68 12.01
C ASP A 44 0.71 10.22 10.57
N CYS A 45 0.96 11.52 10.41
CA CYS A 45 1.21 12.17 9.13
C CYS A 45 2.49 13.00 9.25
N ILE A 46 3.61 12.42 8.80
CA ILE A 46 4.94 13.00 9.01
C ILE A 46 5.45 13.68 7.74
N GLN A 47 6.04 14.87 7.89
CA GLN A 47 6.70 15.52 6.76
C GLN A 47 7.97 14.75 6.37
N MET A 48 8.13 14.52 5.09
CA MET A 48 9.25 13.80 4.52
C MET A 48 10.47 14.70 4.46
N THR A 49 11.49 14.36 5.23
CA THR A 49 12.81 14.98 5.19
C THR A 49 13.75 14.15 4.32
N ALA A 50 14.87 14.74 3.88
CA ALA A 50 15.90 13.97 3.16
C ALA A 50 16.44 12.79 3.99
N SER A 51 16.58 12.96 5.31
CA SER A 51 16.99 11.87 6.20
C SER A 51 15.94 10.76 6.27
N LEU A 52 14.65 11.10 6.37
CA LEU A 52 13.58 10.12 6.36
C LEU A 52 13.52 9.33 5.05
N CYS A 53 13.57 10.02 3.91
CA CYS A 53 13.54 9.39 2.59
C CYS A 53 14.72 8.42 2.39
N ASN A 54 15.92 8.79 2.83
CA ASN A 54 17.11 7.97 2.68
C ASN A 54 17.12 6.75 3.62
N ALA A 55 16.45 6.86 4.76
CA ALA A 55 16.35 5.78 5.74
C ALA A 55 15.35 4.68 5.35
N GLN A 56 14.52 4.90 4.33
CA GLN A 56 13.54 3.91 3.92
C GLN A 56 14.18 2.67 3.27
N PRO A 57 13.56 1.49 3.43
CA PRO A 57 13.98 0.29 2.73
C PRO A 57 14.06 0.47 1.22
N THR A 58 14.94 -0.30 0.56
CA THR A 58 15.15 -0.25 -0.90
C THR A 58 13.84 -0.38 -1.66
N LEU A 59 12.98 -1.35 -1.31
CA LEU A 59 11.70 -1.54 -1.99
C LEU A 59 10.82 -0.30 -1.87
N GLU A 60 10.62 0.23 -0.66
CA GLU A 60 9.80 1.43 -0.41
C GLU A 60 10.26 2.61 -1.27
N ARG A 61 11.59 2.80 -1.38
CA ARG A 61 12.17 3.86 -2.22
C ARG A 61 11.94 3.66 -3.71
N LEU A 62 11.91 2.42 -4.20
CA LEU A 62 11.68 2.10 -5.61
C LEU A 62 10.20 2.29 -6.00
N VAL A 63 9.28 1.82 -5.14
CA VAL A 63 7.84 1.82 -5.45
C VAL A 63 7.17 3.14 -5.07
N GLY A 64 7.63 3.81 -4.02
CA GLY A 64 7.09 5.09 -3.54
C GLY A 64 7.57 6.33 -4.31
N ASP A 65 7.06 7.49 -3.89
CA ASP A 65 7.52 8.81 -4.34
C ASP A 65 8.16 9.56 -3.17
N TRP A 66 9.38 9.12 -2.80
CA TRP A 66 10.10 9.57 -1.62
C TRP A 66 10.83 10.90 -1.83
N GLN A 67 10.08 12.00 -1.93
CA GLN A 67 10.63 13.35 -2.11
C GLN A 67 10.49 14.22 -0.85
N PRO A 68 11.56 14.92 -0.42
CA PRO A 68 11.47 15.87 0.68
C PRO A 68 10.40 16.94 0.45
N GLY A 69 9.71 17.34 1.52
CA GLY A 69 8.62 18.31 1.49
C GLY A 69 7.22 17.72 1.31
N ARG A 70 7.11 16.42 0.99
CA ARG A 70 5.85 15.67 0.99
C ARG A 70 5.51 15.13 2.38
N TYR A 71 4.43 14.36 2.48
CA TYR A 71 4.02 13.71 3.72
C TYR A 71 3.92 12.20 3.53
N ALA A 72 4.46 11.45 4.50
CA ALA A 72 4.32 10.01 4.60
C ALA A 72 3.32 9.68 5.72
N TRP A 73 2.60 8.58 5.56
CA TRP A 73 1.57 8.13 6.49
C TRP A 73 2.00 6.78 7.08
N PRO A 74 2.65 6.76 8.26
CA PRO A 74 2.97 5.52 8.94
C PRO A 74 1.70 4.73 9.26
N LEU A 75 1.69 3.46 8.84
CA LEU A 75 0.60 2.52 9.07
C LEU A 75 1.09 1.42 10.00
N ASP A 76 0.22 1.00 10.93
CA ASP A 76 0.44 -0.17 11.78
C ASP A 76 -0.78 -1.10 11.71
N LYS A 77 -0.65 -2.33 12.21
CA LYS A 77 -1.72 -3.34 12.23
C LYS A 77 -2.36 -3.50 10.86
N VAL A 78 -1.52 -3.73 9.85
CA VAL A 78 -2.01 -4.02 8.50
C VAL A 78 -2.58 -5.43 8.50
N HIS A 79 -3.88 -5.54 8.27
CA HIS A 79 -4.61 -6.80 8.16
C HIS A 79 -5.10 -6.97 6.73
N ALA A 80 -4.39 -7.76 5.93
CA ALA A 80 -4.83 -8.14 4.59
C ALA A 80 -6.03 -9.08 4.67
N PHE A 81 -6.97 -9.00 3.75
CA PHE A 81 -8.07 -9.96 3.67
C PHE A 81 -7.68 -11.17 2.82
N ALA A 82 -8.24 -12.34 3.13
CA ALA A 82 -8.07 -13.52 2.28
C ALA A 82 -8.72 -13.30 0.90
N ASP A 83 -9.93 -12.74 0.90
CA ASP A 83 -10.67 -12.37 -0.30
C ASP A 83 -10.87 -10.85 -0.38
N PRO A 84 -10.54 -10.20 -1.51
CA PRO A 84 -10.79 -8.78 -1.71
C PRO A 84 -12.29 -8.43 -1.68
N ILE A 85 -12.64 -7.29 -1.06
CA ILE A 85 -14.02 -6.80 -1.02
C ILE A 85 -14.23 -5.83 -2.18
N ALA A 86 -15.14 -6.14 -3.12
CA ALA A 86 -15.40 -5.29 -4.29
C ALA A 86 -15.88 -3.89 -3.87
N TRP A 87 -15.06 -2.87 -4.16
CA TRP A 87 -15.35 -1.47 -3.85
C TRP A 87 -14.42 -0.51 -4.60
N GLU A 88 -15.01 0.50 -5.26
CA GLU A 88 -14.22 1.49 -5.99
C GLU A 88 -13.57 2.50 -5.02
N GLY A 89 -12.24 2.65 -5.15
CA GLY A 89 -11.48 3.63 -4.41
C GLY A 89 -11.88 5.07 -4.76
N GLN A 90 -11.77 5.98 -3.80
CA GLN A 90 -12.09 7.39 -3.99
C GLN A 90 -10.89 8.25 -3.59
N GLN A 91 -10.76 9.40 -4.26
CA GLN A 91 -9.80 10.42 -3.82
C GLN A 91 -10.25 11.00 -2.48
N TRP A 92 -9.26 11.34 -1.64
CA TRP A 92 -9.43 11.78 -0.24
C TRP A 92 -9.89 10.67 0.71
N ILE A 93 -9.60 10.84 2.00
CA ILE A 93 -10.14 9.97 3.05
C ILE A 93 -11.62 10.29 3.20
N LYS A 94 -12.48 9.30 2.97
CA LYS A 94 -13.93 9.42 3.10
C LYS A 94 -14.44 8.32 4.04
N PRO A 95 -15.50 8.60 4.82
CA PRO A 95 -16.18 7.58 5.57
C PRO A 95 -16.70 6.49 4.62
N ALA A 96 -16.40 5.23 4.93
CA ALA A 96 -17.02 4.10 4.26
C ALA A 96 -18.52 4.08 4.57
N PRO A 97 -19.41 3.73 3.61
CA PRO A 97 -20.80 3.47 3.92
C PRO A 97 -20.94 2.25 4.85
N GLU A 98 -22.01 2.20 5.63
CA GLU A 98 -22.23 1.18 6.67
C GLU A 98 -22.11 -0.27 6.15
N PHE A 99 -22.68 -0.57 4.97
CA PHE A 99 -22.58 -1.92 4.41
C PHE A 99 -21.14 -2.36 4.14
N LEU A 100 -20.26 -1.42 3.76
CA LEU A 100 -18.85 -1.73 3.52
C LEU A 100 -18.12 -1.93 4.84
N GLN A 101 -18.47 -1.16 5.88
CA GLN A 101 -17.93 -1.35 7.23
C GLN A 101 -18.25 -2.76 7.76
N LEU A 102 -19.50 -3.20 7.62
CA LEU A 102 -19.92 -4.56 8.03
C LEU A 102 -19.18 -5.66 7.26
N GLN A 103 -18.95 -5.48 5.96
CA GLN A 103 -18.15 -6.43 5.17
C GLN A 103 -16.70 -6.49 5.64
N VAL A 104 -16.11 -5.34 5.98
CA VAL A 104 -14.75 -5.24 6.51
C VAL A 104 -14.65 -5.90 7.89
N GLU A 105 -15.61 -5.66 8.78
CA GLU A 105 -15.66 -6.26 10.12
C GLU A 105 -15.73 -7.79 10.03
N HIS A 106 -16.64 -8.33 9.19
CA HIS A 106 -16.70 -9.78 8.95
C HIS A 106 -15.39 -10.34 8.36
N ALA A 107 -14.71 -9.59 7.50
CA ALA A 107 -13.43 -10.01 6.92
C ALA A 107 -12.28 -10.00 7.94
N ILE A 108 -12.34 -9.13 8.97
CA ILE A 108 -11.40 -9.12 10.08
C ILE A 108 -11.66 -10.29 11.03
N ASP A 109 -12.92 -10.57 11.37
CA ASP A 109 -13.30 -11.65 12.28
C ASP A 109 -13.05 -13.06 11.72
N ALA A 110 -12.81 -13.17 10.41
CA ALA A 110 -12.46 -14.42 9.73
C ALA A 110 -10.98 -14.85 9.92
N TRP A 111 -10.18 -14.08 10.67
CA TRP A 111 -8.76 -14.34 10.98
C TRP A 111 -8.52 -15.10 12.29
#